data_AF-A3I302-F1
#
_entry.id   AF-A3I302-F1
#
_cell.length_a   1.000
_cell.length_b   1.000
_cell.length_c   1.000
_cell.angle_alpha   90.00
_cell.angle_beta   90.00
_cell.angle_gamma   90.00
#
_symmetry.space_group_name_H-M   'P 1'
#
loop_
_entity.id
_entity.type
_entity.pdbx_description
1 polymer ?
#
loop_
_entity_poly.entity_id
_entity_poly.type
_entity_poly.pdbx_seq_one_letter_code
_entity_poly.pdbx_strand_id
1 'polypeptide(L)'
;MIGLAFLWSVSSCESSNSDSENQAVALTPEDDELKMLQSFLEVGLGKEVVWKNHWKSEVGEFLSSDFNLVQSDSINPMEMPEKNPILPDDPLYPYQLPNPNGNGTMDIYSYKVEAQDAIDQPFLNPDSEVVWYREDGMKERLLFMGPSGMFEEGIWVNAETFLVFGYFQEESGYRPMAWIIDLGEHFVHRFELQKKSEQYQPESYINQKIKKVDLSLNGV
;
A
#
# COMPACT_ATOMS: atom_id res chain seq x y z
N MET A 1 -10.33 41.38 -70.22
CA MET A 1 -9.10 40.67 -70.62
C MET A 1 -9.03 39.42 -69.75
N ILE A 2 -9.49 38.26 -70.24
CA ILE A 2 -8.68 37.26 -70.97
C ILE A 2 -7.42 36.99 -70.15
N GLY A 3 -7.21 35.87 -69.45
CA GLY A 3 -7.76 34.53 -69.58
C GLY A 3 -6.58 33.57 -69.69
N LEU A 4 -6.55 32.51 -68.88
CA LEU A 4 -6.33 31.12 -69.33
C LEU A 4 -6.32 30.19 -68.11
N ALA A 5 -7.22 29.22 -68.16
CA ALA A 5 -7.20 28.02 -67.33
C ALA A 5 -6.16 27.03 -67.87
N PHE A 6 -5.60 26.21 -66.99
CA PHE A 6 -5.17 24.86 -67.36
C PHE A 6 -5.65 23.87 -66.28
N LEU A 7 -6.67 23.12 -66.68
CA LEU A 7 -7.12 21.86 -66.10
C LEU A 7 -6.21 20.72 -66.58
N TRP A 8 -6.45 19.53 -66.02
CA TRP A 8 -6.06 18.16 -66.42
C TRP A 8 -4.98 17.54 -65.53
N SER A 9 -5.11 16.33 -64.97
CA SER A 9 -6.20 15.34 -64.97
C SER A 9 -5.99 14.31 -63.85
N VAL A 10 -7.11 13.77 -63.39
CA VAL A 10 -7.31 12.57 -62.57
C VAL A 10 -6.92 11.27 -63.28
N SER A 11 -6.45 10.27 -62.52
CA SER A 11 -6.85 8.84 -62.52
C SER A 11 -5.97 8.10 -61.48
N SER A 12 -6.49 7.49 -60.40
CA SER A 12 -7.45 6.37 -60.24
C SER A 12 -6.75 4.99 -60.18
N CYS A 13 -7.32 4.12 -59.31
CA CYS A 13 -7.03 2.72 -58.97
C CYS A 13 -6.27 2.54 -57.66
N GLU A 14 -6.91 2.24 -56.52
CA GLU A 14 -7.80 1.10 -56.18
C GLU A 14 -7.02 -0.20 -55.98
N SER A 15 -6.71 -0.51 -54.73
CA SER A 15 -6.78 -1.89 -54.22
C SER A 15 -7.08 -1.85 -52.72
N SER A 16 -8.27 -2.31 -52.40
CA SER A 16 -8.67 -2.82 -51.09
C SER A 16 -7.59 -3.68 -50.43
N ASN A 17 -7.27 -3.38 -49.18
CA ASN A 17 -7.19 -4.44 -48.17
C ASN A 17 -7.59 -3.86 -46.82
N SER A 18 -8.77 -4.29 -46.38
CA SER A 18 -9.23 -4.19 -45.01
C SER A 18 -8.43 -5.18 -44.17
N ASP A 19 -7.23 -4.78 -43.78
CA ASP A 19 -6.54 -5.42 -42.67
C ASP A 19 -6.62 -4.45 -41.51
N SER A 20 -7.67 -4.63 -40.72
CA SER A 20 -7.67 -4.31 -39.30
C SER A 20 -6.57 -5.14 -38.65
N GLU A 21 -5.31 -4.76 -38.88
CA GLU A 21 -4.23 -5.13 -37.99
C GLU A 21 -4.60 -4.48 -36.65
N ASN A 22 -5.10 -5.32 -35.75
CA ASN A 22 -4.85 -5.19 -34.33
C ASN A 22 -3.36 -4.85 -34.20
N GLN A 23 -3.03 -3.56 -34.15
CA GLN A 23 -1.85 -3.11 -33.44
C GLN A 23 -2.08 -3.55 -32.00
N ALA A 24 -1.66 -4.78 -31.71
CA ALA A 24 -1.27 -5.15 -30.38
C ALA A 24 -0.21 -4.12 -30.00
N VAL A 25 -0.64 -3.07 -29.30
CA VAL A 25 0.24 -2.11 -28.67
C VAL A 25 1.18 -2.97 -27.84
N ALA A 26 2.43 -3.09 -28.31
CA ALA A 26 3.45 -3.82 -27.60
C ALA A 26 3.61 -3.10 -26.26
N LEU A 27 3.11 -3.73 -25.19
CA LEU A 27 3.22 -3.22 -23.84
C LEU A 27 4.71 -3.12 -23.52
N THR A 28 5.11 -1.98 -22.95
CA THR A 28 6.49 -1.84 -22.46
C THR A 28 6.63 -2.69 -21.18
N PRO A 29 7.83 -3.14 -20.81
CA PRO A 29 8.05 -3.86 -19.54
C PRO A 29 7.52 -3.09 -18.32
N GLU A 30 7.52 -1.76 -18.38
CA GLU A 30 6.99 -0.86 -17.36
C GLU A 30 5.46 -0.96 -17.23
N ASP A 31 4.73 -1.15 -18.34
CA ASP A 31 3.27 -1.34 -18.31
C ASP A 31 2.88 -2.69 -17.68
N ASP A 32 3.70 -3.73 -17.88
CA ASP A 32 3.45 -5.05 -17.32
C ASP A 32 3.70 -5.09 -15.80
N GLU A 33 4.77 -4.42 -15.35
CA GLU A 33 5.04 -4.24 -13.92
C GLU A 33 3.91 -3.46 -13.24
N LEU A 34 3.48 -2.34 -13.81
CA LEU A 34 2.39 -1.54 -13.23
C LEU A 34 1.08 -2.36 -13.13
N LYS A 35 0.76 -3.17 -14.14
CA LYS A 35 -0.41 -4.07 -14.09
C LYS A 35 -0.28 -5.13 -12.99
N MET A 36 0.91 -5.69 -12.81
CA MET A 36 1.18 -6.63 -11.73
C MET A 36 0.96 -5.95 -10.36
N LEU A 37 1.53 -4.77 -10.13
CA LEU A 37 1.34 -4.01 -8.90
C LEU A 37 -0.13 -3.65 -8.66
N GLN A 38 -0.86 -3.25 -9.71
CA GLN A 38 -2.30 -3.01 -9.63
C GLN A 38 -3.10 -4.26 -9.25
N SER A 39 -2.69 -5.43 -9.75
CA SER A 39 -3.30 -6.71 -9.36
C SER A 39 -3.04 -7.03 -7.89
N PHE A 40 -1.86 -6.69 -7.36
CA PHE A 40 -1.55 -6.86 -5.94
C PHE A 40 -2.41 -5.93 -5.07
N LEU A 41 -2.62 -4.68 -5.48
CA LEU A 41 -3.56 -3.77 -4.82
C LEU A 41 -4.98 -4.32 -4.83
N GLU A 42 -5.44 -4.87 -5.96
CA GLU A 42 -6.77 -5.47 -6.06
C GLU A 42 -6.95 -6.64 -5.09
N VAL A 43 -5.97 -7.56 -5.04
CA VAL A 43 -5.96 -8.67 -4.09
C VAL A 43 -5.98 -8.16 -2.65
N GLY A 44 -5.14 -7.17 -2.33
CA GLY A 44 -5.08 -6.55 -1.02
C GLY A 44 -6.41 -5.94 -0.59
N LEU A 45 -6.99 -5.09 -1.43
CA LEU A 45 -8.29 -4.45 -1.20
C LEU A 45 -9.44 -5.47 -1.11
N GLY A 46 -9.33 -6.60 -1.81
CA GLY A 46 -10.29 -7.70 -1.75
C GLY A 46 -10.22 -8.51 -0.45
N LYS A 47 -9.03 -8.63 0.16
CA LYS A 47 -8.84 -9.31 1.44
C LYS A 47 -9.10 -8.36 2.63
N GLU A 48 -8.68 -7.11 2.53
CA GLU A 48 -8.82 -6.08 3.57
C GLU A 48 -10.11 -5.26 3.43
N VAL A 49 -11.23 -5.98 3.39
CA VAL A 49 -12.57 -5.40 3.18
C VAL A 49 -12.95 -4.39 4.27
N VAL A 50 -12.48 -4.60 5.50
CA VAL A 50 -12.76 -3.69 6.62
C VAL A 50 -12.10 -2.34 6.39
N TRP A 51 -10.79 -2.33 6.07
CA TRP A 51 -10.06 -1.12 5.72
C TRP A 51 -10.68 -0.41 4.51
N LYS A 52 -10.98 -1.17 3.44
CA LYS A 52 -11.60 -0.63 2.24
C LYS A 52 -12.94 0.04 2.54
N ASN A 53 -13.80 -0.60 3.32
CA ASN A 53 -15.12 -0.07 3.67
C ASN A 53 -15.03 1.17 4.56
N HIS A 54 -14.07 1.19 5.49
CA HIS A 54 -13.80 2.35 6.34
C HIS A 54 -13.43 3.58 5.49
N TRP A 55 -12.46 3.45 4.60
CA TRP A 55 -12.09 4.56 3.72
C TRP A 55 -13.17 4.91 2.72
N LYS A 56 -13.94 3.93 2.25
CA LYS A 56 -15.08 4.17 1.37
C LYS A 56 -16.15 5.05 2.02
N SER A 57 -16.38 4.97 3.33
CA SER A 57 -17.28 5.92 4.01
C SER A 57 -16.73 7.34 4.09
N GLU A 58 -15.41 7.52 3.99
CA GLU A 58 -14.73 8.80 4.10
C GLU A 58 -14.53 9.50 2.75
N VAL A 59 -14.20 8.74 1.70
CA VAL A 59 -13.83 9.29 0.37
C VAL A 59 -14.75 8.83 -0.77
N GLY A 60 -15.78 8.02 -0.45
CA GLY A 60 -16.67 7.40 -1.44
C GLY A 60 -16.09 6.11 -2.04
N GLU A 61 -16.82 5.50 -2.98
CA GLU A 61 -16.40 4.27 -3.67
C GLU A 61 -15.03 4.43 -4.34
N PHE A 62 -14.19 3.41 -4.26
CA PHE A 62 -12.93 3.37 -5.01
C PHE A 62 -12.51 1.93 -5.35
N LEU A 63 -11.65 1.83 -6.36
CA LEU A 63 -11.05 0.59 -6.88
C LEU A 63 -9.52 0.69 -6.81
N SER A 64 -8.83 -0.44 -7.06
CA SER A 64 -7.36 -0.45 -7.18
C SER A 64 -6.88 0.51 -8.26
N SER A 65 -7.58 0.59 -9.39
CA SER A 65 -7.28 1.50 -10.50
C SER A 65 -7.33 2.99 -10.16
N ASP A 66 -7.94 3.36 -9.02
CA ASP A 66 -7.99 4.76 -8.55
C ASP A 66 -6.72 5.14 -7.77
N PHE A 67 -5.81 4.20 -7.54
CA PHE A 67 -4.50 4.43 -6.93
C PHE A 67 -3.44 4.68 -8.01
N ASN A 68 -2.71 5.77 -7.86
CA ASN A 68 -1.59 6.13 -8.73
C ASN A 68 -0.27 5.76 -8.09
N LEU A 69 0.62 5.13 -8.87
CA LEU A 69 2.02 4.98 -8.49
C LEU A 69 2.67 6.36 -8.45
N VAL A 70 3.24 6.74 -7.30
CA VAL A 70 3.87 8.05 -7.11
C VAL A 70 5.36 7.96 -6.81
N GLN A 71 5.83 6.83 -6.30
CA GLN A 71 7.24 6.61 -6.00
C GLN A 71 7.57 5.13 -6.04
N SER A 72 8.75 4.83 -6.55
CA SER A 72 9.40 3.52 -6.54
C SER A 72 10.82 3.75 -6.02
N ASP A 73 11.23 3.06 -4.97
CA ASP A 73 12.56 3.27 -4.36
C ASP A 73 13.11 2.00 -3.71
N SER A 74 14.44 1.92 -3.65
CA SER A 74 15.12 0.86 -2.90
C SER A 74 15.03 1.13 -1.41
N ILE A 75 14.75 0.09 -0.63
CA ILE A 75 14.85 0.08 0.82
C ILE A 75 16.30 -0.20 1.17
N ASN A 76 16.88 0.64 2.02
CA ASN A 76 18.13 0.30 2.71
C ASN A 76 17.76 -0.28 4.08
N PRO A 77 17.61 -1.61 4.21
CA PRO A 77 17.15 -2.21 5.45
C PRO A 77 18.15 -1.92 6.56
N MET A 78 17.69 -1.22 7.60
CA MET A 78 18.48 -1.11 8.82
C MET A 78 18.33 -2.42 9.59
N GLU A 79 19.26 -3.34 9.34
CA GLU A 79 19.31 -4.63 10.03
C GLU A 79 19.89 -4.49 11.44
N MET A 80 19.25 -5.11 12.42
CA MET A 80 19.77 -5.20 13.78
C MET A 80 19.47 -6.57 14.42
N PRO A 81 20.36 -7.09 15.28
CA PRO A 81 20.11 -8.32 16.01
C PRO A 81 19.06 -8.08 17.11
N GLU A 82 17.80 -8.29 16.78
CA GLU A 82 16.65 -8.11 17.67
C GLU A 82 15.60 -9.16 17.31
N LYS A 83 15.30 -10.06 18.26
CA LYS A 83 14.19 -10.99 18.11
C LYS A 83 12.87 -10.26 18.31
N ASN A 84 11.82 -10.77 17.66
CA ASN A 84 10.47 -10.29 17.88
C ASN A 84 10.11 -10.30 19.38
N PRO A 85 9.87 -9.13 20.00
CA PRO A 85 9.57 -9.04 21.42
C PRO A 85 8.11 -9.40 21.74
N ILE A 86 7.23 -9.42 20.72
CA ILE A 86 5.81 -9.71 20.88
C ILE A 86 5.62 -11.23 20.92
N LEU A 87 5.34 -11.74 22.11
CA LEU A 87 5.15 -13.17 22.40
C LEU A 87 3.65 -13.52 22.49
N PRO A 88 3.25 -14.81 22.51
CA PRO A 88 1.83 -15.20 22.51
C PRO A 88 0.95 -14.64 23.64
N ASP A 89 1.56 -14.19 24.73
CA ASP A 89 0.93 -13.52 25.87
C ASP A 89 0.84 -11.99 25.72
N ASP A 90 1.51 -11.42 24.73
CA ASP A 90 1.46 -9.99 24.42
C ASP A 90 0.10 -9.61 23.77
N PRO A 91 -0.54 -8.52 24.21
CA PRO A 91 -1.82 -8.09 23.64
C PRO A 91 -1.79 -7.75 22.14
N LEU A 92 -0.61 -7.43 21.58
CA LEU A 92 -0.42 -7.17 20.15
C LEU A 92 -0.16 -8.45 19.33
N TYR A 93 0.08 -9.60 19.97
CA TYR A 93 0.34 -10.86 19.28
C TYR A 93 -0.70 -11.23 18.20
N PRO A 94 -2.02 -11.07 18.43
CA PRO A 94 -3.03 -11.37 17.42
C PRO A 94 -2.97 -10.49 16.16
N TYR A 95 -2.24 -9.37 16.21
CA TYR A 95 -2.11 -8.40 15.13
C TYR A 95 -0.82 -8.55 14.35
N GLN A 96 0.03 -9.50 14.72
CA GLN A 96 1.23 -9.80 13.98
C GLN A 96 0.90 -10.59 12.71
N LEU A 97 1.72 -10.39 11.68
CA LEU A 97 1.43 -10.84 10.32
C LEU A 97 2.49 -11.87 9.93
N PRO A 98 2.33 -13.15 10.33
CA PRO A 98 3.32 -14.18 10.06
C PRO A 98 3.47 -14.39 8.55
N ASN A 99 4.71 -14.58 8.11
CA ASN A 99 4.94 -14.85 6.70
C ASN A 99 4.39 -16.23 6.30
N PRO A 100 3.81 -16.37 5.09
CA PRO A 100 3.24 -17.63 4.63
C PRO A 100 4.20 -18.83 4.64
N ASN A 101 5.50 -18.61 4.48
CA ASN A 101 6.53 -19.64 4.49
C ASN A 101 7.14 -19.87 5.89
N GLY A 102 6.76 -19.09 6.89
CA GLY A 102 7.24 -19.23 8.27
C GLY A 102 8.63 -18.67 8.56
N ASN A 103 9.24 -17.94 7.61
CA ASN A 103 10.60 -17.39 7.74
C ASN A 103 10.68 -16.07 8.54
N GLY A 104 9.60 -15.69 9.22
CA GLY A 104 9.53 -14.46 10.00
C GLY A 104 8.11 -13.95 10.20
N THR A 105 8.01 -12.74 10.71
CA THR A 105 6.75 -12.06 11.03
C THR A 105 6.87 -10.58 10.75
N MET A 106 5.87 -10.03 10.07
CA MET A 106 5.75 -8.60 9.87
C MET A 106 4.99 -7.97 11.03
N ASP A 107 5.46 -6.80 11.46
CA ASP A 107 4.82 -5.98 12.48
C ASP A 107 4.66 -4.55 11.97
N ILE A 108 3.48 -3.98 12.23
CA ILE A 108 3.17 -2.57 11.90
C ILE A 108 2.60 -1.80 13.10
N TYR A 109 2.58 -2.40 14.29
CA TYR A 109 1.83 -1.89 15.45
C TYR A 109 2.66 -1.74 16.72
N SER A 110 3.76 -2.48 16.88
CA SER A 110 4.60 -2.45 18.09
C SER A 110 5.06 -1.04 18.47
N TYR A 111 5.54 -0.28 17.50
CA TYR A 111 5.96 1.11 17.72
C TYR A 111 4.78 2.07 17.85
N LYS A 112 3.62 1.70 17.30
CA LYS A 112 2.43 2.57 17.25
C LYS A 112 1.64 2.53 18.54
N VAL A 113 1.53 1.37 19.18
CA VAL A 113 0.74 1.18 20.40
C VAL A 113 1.70 1.12 21.58
N GLU A 114 1.87 2.25 22.25
CA GLU A 114 2.66 2.28 23.48
C GLU A 114 1.74 2.00 24.68
N ALA A 115 2.04 0.90 25.37
CA ALA A 115 1.59 0.67 26.73
C ALA A 115 2.68 1.25 27.65
N GLN A 116 2.48 2.46 28.19
CA GLN A 116 3.29 2.87 29.33
C GLN A 116 2.74 2.18 30.57
N ASP A 117 3.60 1.51 31.32
CA ASP A 117 3.31 0.82 32.60
C ASP A 117 2.57 1.69 33.66
N ALA A 118 2.43 3.00 33.42
CA ALA A 118 1.84 3.97 34.34
C ALA A 118 0.49 4.56 33.88
N ILE A 119 -0.02 4.20 32.70
CA ILE A 119 -1.28 4.75 32.17
C ILE A 119 -2.22 3.60 31.80
N ASP A 120 -3.36 3.51 32.49
CA ASP A 120 -4.41 2.49 32.29
C ASP A 120 -5.06 2.50 30.87
N GLN A 121 -4.56 3.32 29.94
CA GLN A 121 -5.07 3.42 28.58
C GLN A 121 -3.93 3.46 27.56
N PRO A 122 -3.97 2.63 26.51
CA PRO A 122 -3.04 2.73 25.39
C PRO A 122 -3.12 4.12 24.77
N PHE A 123 -1.96 4.69 24.43
CA PHE A 123 -1.88 5.84 23.54
C PHE A 123 -1.17 5.44 22.25
N LEU A 124 -1.51 6.17 21.19
CA LEU A 124 -0.90 5.97 19.89
C LEU A 124 0.34 6.85 19.79
N ASN A 125 1.51 6.24 19.56
CA ASN A 125 2.70 6.97 19.18
C ASN A 125 2.39 7.75 17.88
N PRO A 126 2.81 9.03 17.75
CA PRO A 126 2.60 9.78 16.53
C PRO A 126 3.26 9.14 15.30
N ASP A 127 4.39 8.47 15.48
CA ASP A 127 5.15 7.83 14.41
C ASP A 127 4.65 6.39 14.14
N SER A 128 5.08 5.79 13.04
CA SER A 128 4.74 4.40 12.67
C SER A 128 5.87 3.75 11.88
N GLU A 129 6.06 2.45 12.05
CA GLU A 129 7.05 1.66 11.29
C GLU A 129 6.45 0.38 10.74
N VAL A 130 7.09 -0.14 9.70
CA VAL A 130 6.87 -1.50 9.19
C VAL A 130 8.17 -2.26 9.41
N VAL A 131 8.09 -3.31 10.20
CA VAL A 131 9.23 -4.08 10.65
C VAL A 131 9.06 -5.55 10.26
N TRP A 132 10.15 -6.12 9.75
CA TRP A 132 10.25 -7.53 9.45
C TRP A 132 11.17 -8.20 10.47
N TYR A 133 10.59 -9.07 11.31
CA TYR A 133 11.33 -9.91 12.25
C TYR A 133 11.59 -11.27 11.61
N ARG A 134 12.84 -11.53 11.25
CA ARG A 134 13.29 -12.76 10.61
C ARG A 134 13.42 -13.91 11.60
N GLU A 135 13.27 -15.13 11.11
CA GLU A 135 13.46 -16.34 11.90
C GLU A 135 14.87 -16.50 12.47
N ASP A 136 15.88 -15.91 11.81
CA ASP A 136 17.28 -15.92 12.26
C ASP A 136 17.57 -14.95 13.41
N GLY A 137 16.57 -14.19 13.86
CA GLY A 137 16.67 -13.24 14.96
C GLY A 137 17.16 -11.85 14.55
N MET A 138 17.15 -11.56 13.24
CA MET A 138 17.37 -10.21 12.73
C MET A 138 16.05 -9.45 12.59
N LYS A 139 16.11 -8.15 12.85
CA LYS A 139 15.04 -7.19 12.62
C LYS A 139 15.44 -6.28 11.47
N GLU A 140 14.54 -6.07 10.53
CA GLU A 140 14.67 -5.09 9.45
C GLU A 140 13.58 -4.04 9.57
N ARG A 141 13.96 -2.77 9.66
CA ARG A 141 13.01 -1.67 9.48
C ARG A 141 12.88 -1.38 8.00
N LEU A 142 11.70 -1.67 7.45
CA LEU A 142 11.41 -1.54 6.01
C LEU A 142 10.85 -0.16 5.68
N LEU A 143 9.92 0.33 6.50
CA LEU A 143 9.33 1.65 6.35
C LEU A 143 9.30 2.38 7.69
N PHE A 144 9.42 3.70 7.63
CA PHE A 144 9.23 4.60 8.75
C PHE A 144 8.43 5.80 8.28
N MET A 145 7.49 6.22 9.12
CA MET A 145 6.66 7.37 8.88
C MET A 145 6.56 8.21 10.16
N GLY A 146 6.77 9.51 10.01
CA GLY A 146 6.58 10.46 11.11
C GLY A 146 5.10 10.78 11.35
N PRO A 147 4.79 11.85 12.12
CA PRO A 147 3.44 12.17 12.58
C PRO A 147 2.42 12.49 11.47
N SER A 148 2.90 12.74 10.26
CA SER A 148 2.08 13.14 9.12
C SER A 148 1.34 11.98 8.47
N GLY A 149 1.41 10.75 8.99
CA GLY A 149 0.64 9.65 8.45
C GLY A 149 0.68 8.43 9.36
N MET A 150 0.10 7.33 8.89
CA MET A 150 -0.04 6.12 9.69
C MET A 150 -0.16 4.88 8.82
N PHE A 151 0.44 3.78 9.26
CA PHE A 151 0.14 2.44 8.74
C PHE A 151 -1.04 1.87 9.50
N GLU A 152 -2.05 1.42 8.77
CA GLU A 152 -3.33 0.98 9.33
C GLU A 152 -3.52 -0.53 9.19
N GLU A 153 -3.07 -1.09 8.06
CA GLU A 153 -3.31 -2.48 7.70
C GLU A 153 -2.12 -3.05 6.93
N GLY A 154 -1.91 -4.36 7.05
CA GLY A 154 -0.83 -5.05 6.36
C GLY A 154 -1.24 -6.45 5.94
N ILE A 155 -0.82 -6.88 4.76
CA ILE A 155 -1.17 -8.18 4.24
C ILE A 155 -0.11 -8.78 3.31
N TRP A 156 0.12 -10.07 3.46
CA TRP A 156 0.90 -10.86 2.52
C TRP A 156 0.10 -11.12 1.24
N VAL A 157 0.63 -10.64 0.11
CA VAL A 157 0.11 -10.99 -1.21
C VAL A 157 0.64 -12.38 -1.60
N ASN A 158 1.92 -12.59 -1.36
CA ASN A 158 2.61 -13.88 -1.46
C ASN A 158 3.72 -13.92 -0.37
N ALA A 159 4.71 -14.81 -0.45
CA ALA A 159 5.74 -14.92 0.59
C ALA A 159 6.88 -13.88 0.48
N GLU A 160 7.00 -13.17 -0.62
CA GLU A 160 8.06 -12.18 -0.90
C GLU A 160 7.49 -10.76 -1.00
N THR A 161 6.19 -10.62 -1.29
CA THR A 161 5.50 -9.35 -1.45
C THR A 161 4.53 -9.08 -0.30
N PHE A 162 4.78 -7.99 0.42
CA PHE A 162 3.93 -7.49 1.49
C PHE A 162 3.29 -6.17 1.10
N LEU A 163 1.99 -6.03 1.35
CA LEU A 163 1.23 -4.83 1.05
C LEU A 163 0.82 -4.15 2.36
N VAL A 164 1.02 -2.84 2.44
CA VAL A 164 0.65 -2.02 3.59
C VAL A 164 -0.36 -0.98 3.13
N PHE A 165 -1.42 -0.77 3.90
CA PHE A 165 -2.35 0.33 3.71
C PHE A 165 -2.29 1.30 4.87
N GLY A 166 -2.63 2.55 4.59
CA GLY A 166 -2.60 3.61 5.58
C GLY A 166 -3.03 4.94 4.98
N TYR A 167 -2.54 6.04 5.55
CA TYR A 167 -2.82 7.36 5.00
C TYR A 167 -1.66 8.33 5.20
N PHE A 168 -1.68 9.41 4.42
CA PHE A 168 -0.95 10.65 4.72
C PHE A 168 -1.91 11.79 5.00
N GLN A 169 -1.54 12.64 5.96
CA GLN A 169 -2.14 13.93 6.23
C GLN A 169 -1.45 14.98 5.36
N GLU A 170 -2.24 15.63 4.53
CA GLU A 170 -1.86 16.77 3.69
C GLU A 170 -2.55 18.04 4.22
N GLU A 171 -2.15 19.20 3.72
CA GLU A 171 -2.81 20.48 4.05
C GLU A 171 -4.32 20.46 3.74
N SER A 172 -4.71 19.64 2.76
CA SER A 172 -6.06 19.58 2.22
C SER A 172 -6.89 18.39 2.70
N GLY A 173 -6.40 17.66 3.70
CA GLY A 173 -7.08 16.50 4.28
C GLY A 173 -6.20 15.26 4.34
N TYR A 174 -6.85 14.11 4.47
CA TYR A 174 -6.21 12.80 4.64
C TYR A 174 -6.41 11.96 3.40
N ARG A 175 -5.32 11.40 2.89
CA ARG A 175 -5.29 10.61 1.67
C ARG A 175 -4.94 9.16 1.96
N PRO A 176 -5.76 8.19 1.51
CA PRO A 176 -5.41 6.78 1.56
C PRO A 176 -4.18 6.47 0.71
N MET A 177 -3.29 5.67 1.29
CA MET A 177 -2.02 5.28 0.71
C MET A 177 -1.89 3.77 0.73
N ALA A 178 -1.10 3.25 -0.21
CA ALA A 178 -0.68 1.86 -0.23
C ALA A 178 0.82 1.76 -0.52
N TRP A 179 1.49 0.81 0.12
CA TRP A 179 2.90 0.49 -0.11
C TRP A 179 3.02 -0.99 -0.44
N ILE A 180 3.53 -1.31 -1.62
CA ILE A 180 3.91 -2.67 -2.00
C ILE A 180 5.40 -2.81 -1.74
N ILE A 181 5.76 -3.72 -0.86
CA ILE A 181 7.12 -4.02 -0.45
C ILE A 181 7.51 -5.37 -1.05
N ASP A 182 8.56 -5.37 -1.87
CA ASP A 182 9.27 -6.56 -2.29
C ASP A 182 10.44 -6.82 -1.34
N LEU A 183 10.41 -7.94 -0.64
CA LEU A 183 11.45 -8.32 0.32
C LEU A 183 12.65 -8.99 -0.32
N GLY A 184 12.50 -9.55 -1.53
CA GLY A 184 13.59 -10.18 -2.26
C GLY A 184 14.51 -9.14 -2.88
N GLU A 185 13.93 -8.08 -3.44
CA GLU A 185 14.67 -6.97 -4.06
C GLU A 185 14.92 -5.80 -3.12
N HIS A 186 14.35 -5.83 -1.91
CA HIS A 186 14.31 -4.70 -0.98
C HIS A 186 13.86 -3.43 -1.68
N PHE A 187 12.66 -3.47 -2.25
CA PHE A 187 12.11 -2.40 -3.06
C PHE A 187 10.70 -2.04 -2.60
N VAL A 188 10.33 -0.76 -2.68
CA VAL A 188 8.99 -0.29 -2.32
C VAL A 188 8.38 0.54 -3.43
N HIS A 189 7.12 0.24 -3.74
CA HIS A 189 6.24 1.06 -4.57
C HIS A 189 5.19 1.72 -3.70
N ARG A 190 5.13 3.06 -3.74
CA ARG A 190 4.12 3.85 -3.04
C ARG A 190 3.04 4.29 -4.00
N PHE A 191 1.81 4.02 -3.61
CA PHE A 191 0.60 4.40 -4.31
C PHE A 191 -0.23 5.37 -3.48
N GLU A 192 -0.85 6.33 -4.15
CA GLU A 192 -1.77 7.28 -3.53
C GLU A 192 -3.15 7.17 -4.16
N LEU A 193 -4.21 7.19 -3.36
CA LEU A 193 -5.56 7.29 -3.89
C LEU A 193 -5.77 8.71 -4.44
N GLN A 194 -6.44 8.84 -5.58
CA GLN A 194 -6.80 10.14 -6.17
C GLN A 194 -7.92 10.90 -5.41
N LYS A 195 -8.31 10.42 -4.23
CA LYS A 195 -9.35 10.98 -3.37
C LYS A 195 -8.80 11.21 -1.97
N LYS A 196 -9.39 12.17 -1.27
CA LYS A 196 -9.02 12.55 0.10
C LYS A 196 -10.26 12.90 0.91
N SER A 197 -10.16 12.77 2.23
CA SER A 197 -11.17 13.22 3.19
C SER A 197 -10.67 14.45 3.93
N GLU A 198 -11.43 15.54 3.91
CA GLU A 198 -11.06 16.78 4.63
C GLU A 198 -11.28 16.68 6.15
N GLN A 199 -12.07 15.71 6.61
CA GLN A 199 -12.56 15.63 8.00
C GLN A 199 -12.25 14.31 8.70
N TYR A 200 -11.37 13.51 8.11
CA TYR A 200 -10.97 12.21 8.67
C TYR A 200 -10.41 12.37 10.09
N GLN A 201 -10.84 11.48 10.98
CA GLN A 201 -10.27 11.37 12.32
C GLN A 201 -9.12 10.34 12.29
N PRO A 202 -7.85 10.75 12.49
CA PRO A 202 -6.65 9.90 12.39
C PRO A 202 -6.77 8.53 13.06
N GLU A 203 -7.33 8.50 14.26
CA GLU A 203 -7.42 7.32 15.12
C GLU A 203 -8.66 6.44 14.83
N SER A 204 -9.53 6.84 13.90
CA SER A 204 -10.84 6.21 13.70
C SER A 204 -10.75 4.73 13.31
N TYR A 205 -9.83 4.36 12.40
CA TYR A 205 -9.64 2.97 12.00
C TYR A 205 -9.00 2.13 13.11
N ILE A 206 -7.85 2.60 13.63
CA ILE A 206 -7.09 1.86 14.64
C ILE A 206 -7.89 1.65 15.93
N ASN A 207 -8.72 2.63 16.33
CA ASN A 207 -9.59 2.45 17.48
C ASN A 207 -10.64 1.34 17.26
N GLN A 208 -11.12 1.14 16.04
CA GLN A 208 -12.04 0.04 15.74
C GLN A 208 -11.33 -1.33 15.77
N LYS A 209 -10.06 -1.37 15.34
CA LYS A 209 -9.27 -2.58 15.18
C LYS A 209 -8.58 -3.04 16.47
N ILE A 210 -7.88 -2.14 17.16
CA ILE A 210 -6.93 -2.46 18.25
C ILE A 210 -7.41 -1.98 19.61
N LYS A 211 -8.24 -0.92 19.73
CA LYS A 211 -8.69 -0.44 21.06
C LYS A 211 -9.66 -1.40 21.79
N LYS A 212 -10.01 -2.53 21.17
CA LYS A 212 -10.69 -3.66 21.84
C LYS A 212 -9.72 -4.55 22.64
N VAL A 213 -8.43 -4.30 22.54
CA VAL A 213 -7.39 -5.01 23.27
C VAL A 213 -7.36 -4.51 24.71
N ASP A 214 -7.62 -5.41 25.65
CA ASP A 214 -7.46 -5.17 27.07
C ASP A 214 -5.97 -5.32 27.44
N LEU A 215 -5.30 -4.18 27.63
CA LEU A 215 -3.90 -4.16 28.06
C LEU A 215 -3.71 -4.47 29.55
N SER A 216 -4.79 -4.64 30.33
CA SER A 216 -4.73 -4.95 31.77
C SER A 216 -4.39 -6.41 32.08
N LEU A 217 -4.20 -7.26 31.07
CA LEU A 217 -3.81 -8.66 31.25
C LEU A 217 -2.36 -8.88 31.72
N ASN A 218 -1.59 -7.82 31.97
CA ASN A 218 -0.37 -7.88 32.77
C ASN A 218 -0.72 -7.81 34.27
N GLY A 219 -1.41 -8.84 34.74
CA GLY A 219 -1.71 -9.08 36.15
C GLY A 219 -0.84 -10.21 36.71
N VAL A 220 0.48 -9.99 36.83
CA VAL A 220 1.37 -10.56 37.87
C VAL A 220 2.48 -9.58 38.20
#